data_AF-A0A2L0F3S9-F1
#
_entry.id   AF-A0A2L0F3S9-F1
#
_cell.length_a   1.000
_cell.length_b   1.000
_cell.length_c   1.000
_cell.angle_alpha   90.00
_cell.angle_beta   90.00
_cell.angle_gamma   90.00
#
_symmetry.space_group_name_H-M   'P 1'
#
loop_
_entity.id
_entity.type
_entity.pdbx_description
1 polymer ?
#
loop_
_entity_poly.entity_id
_entity_poly.type
_entity_poly.pdbx_seq_one_letter_code
_entity_poly.pdbx_strand_id
1 'polypeptide(L)'
;MNRPLFYAAALTSVLALGCGAGLDMNARAGRSKDASARAAAEERHEAAQRAERSADERPPAAKETTAAREPGDYVAYRFSGSFTKRPLLLTQRVIAREGDVLVVDMTLEGDKETESLRVRMSDAPGRRGEILSAAWLDAGAERPATLAAYDAMMAKTTLAADENEEVLASEAVDVEVGGAPIPCQKTSFRVRIGKRKATLQTLHSDDFAWGDVGGEITAEDGRVLYRAELIDRGHGDAAPQRPSQAAGDAAMRPATVAQSDYED
;
A
#
# COMPACT_ATOMS: atom_id res chain seq x y z
N MET A 1 -23.54 -14.13 -6.41
CA MET A 1 -23.65 -12.67 -6.68
C MET A 1 -22.24 -12.15 -6.86
N ASN A 2 -21.87 -11.93 -8.11
CA ASN A 2 -20.49 -11.66 -8.53
C ASN A 2 -20.16 -10.19 -8.31
N ARG A 3 -19.09 -9.90 -7.56
CA ARG A 3 -18.48 -8.55 -7.50
C ARG A 3 -17.06 -8.64 -8.04
N PRO A 4 -16.70 -7.87 -9.08
CA PRO A 4 -15.36 -7.89 -9.64
C PRO A 4 -14.39 -7.07 -8.77
N LEU A 5 -13.21 -7.64 -8.59
CA LEU A 5 -12.00 -6.98 -8.11
C LEU A 5 -11.59 -5.90 -9.12
N PHE A 6 -11.46 -4.66 -8.68
CA PHE A 6 -10.85 -3.58 -9.46
C PHE A 6 -9.54 -3.16 -8.80
N TYR A 7 -8.45 -3.74 -9.29
CA TYR A 7 -7.13 -3.16 -9.23
C TYR A 7 -6.86 -2.41 -10.54
N ALA A 8 -6.07 -1.33 -10.43
CA ALA A 8 -5.47 -0.54 -11.51
C ALA A 8 -6.41 0.37 -12.33
N ALA A 9 -6.46 1.64 -11.95
CA ALA A 9 -6.77 2.73 -12.88
C ALA A 9 -5.51 3.56 -13.11
N ALA A 10 -4.80 3.25 -14.19
CA ALA A 10 -3.78 4.11 -14.76
C ALA A 10 -4.46 5.31 -15.42
N LEU A 11 -4.07 6.52 -15.00
CA LEU A 11 -4.50 7.79 -15.57
C LEU A 11 -3.83 7.99 -16.94
N THR A 12 -4.57 7.78 -18.02
CA THR A 12 -4.22 8.29 -19.36
C THR A 12 -5.02 9.56 -19.64
N SER A 13 -4.36 10.71 -19.47
CA SER A 13 -4.85 12.01 -19.92
C SER A 13 -4.77 12.11 -21.44
N VAL A 14 -5.92 12.19 -22.12
CA VAL A 14 -6.00 12.60 -23.53
C VAL A 14 -6.60 14.00 -23.59
N LEU A 15 -5.74 14.99 -23.85
CA LEU A 15 -6.14 16.32 -24.29
C LEU A 15 -6.46 16.25 -25.79
N ALA A 16 -7.72 16.48 -26.15
CA ALA A 16 -8.12 16.76 -27.52
C ALA A 16 -8.54 18.23 -27.63
N LEU A 17 -7.64 19.03 -28.22
CA LEU A 17 -7.86 20.40 -28.64
C LEU A 17 -8.86 20.45 -29.81
N GLY A 18 -9.75 21.45 -29.75
CA GLY A 18 -10.85 21.64 -30.68
C GLY A 18 -10.43 22.06 -32.10
N CYS A 19 -11.24 21.61 -33.06
CA CYS A 19 -11.28 22.15 -34.42
C CYS A 19 -12.02 23.49 -34.42
N GLY A 20 -11.31 24.56 -34.76
CA GLY A 20 -11.90 25.84 -35.11
C GLY A 20 -11.00 26.54 -36.14
N ALA A 21 -11.27 26.32 -37.42
CA ALA A 21 -10.66 27.08 -38.51
C ALA A 21 -11.79 27.68 -39.36
N GLY A 22 -11.84 29.00 -39.42
CA GLY A 22 -12.77 29.75 -40.25
C GLY A 22 -12.16 31.10 -40.63
N LEU A 23 -11.82 31.18 -41.92
CA LEU A 23 -11.59 32.36 -42.75
C LEU A 23 -10.27 33.13 -42.59
N ASP A 24 -9.45 33.07 -43.63
CA ASP A 24 -8.60 34.19 -44.03
C ASP A 24 -8.75 34.46 -45.54
N MET A 25 -8.93 35.73 -45.86
CA MET A 25 -9.04 36.27 -47.21
C MET A 25 -7.70 36.96 -47.57
N ASN A 26 -7.22 36.66 -48.78
CA ASN A 26 -6.36 37.50 -49.64
C ASN A 26 -4.98 37.97 -49.13
N ALA A 27 -3.93 37.59 -49.89
CA ALA A 27 -3.13 38.49 -50.74
C ALA A 27 -1.63 38.12 -50.82
N ARG A 28 -1.31 37.54 -51.98
CA ARG A 28 -0.05 37.58 -52.77
C ARG A 28 1.07 38.53 -52.32
N ALA A 29 2.29 37.99 -52.14
CA ALA A 29 3.53 38.47 -52.76
C ALA A 29 4.65 37.41 -52.60
N GLY A 30 5.36 37.11 -53.69
CA GLY A 30 6.37 36.06 -53.74
C GLY A 30 7.73 36.46 -53.14
N ARG A 31 8.40 35.47 -52.55
CA ARG A 31 9.87 35.35 -52.42
C ARG A 31 10.22 33.88 -52.11
N SER A 32 11.36 33.45 -52.65
CA SER A 32 11.93 32.09 -52.77
C SER A 32 11.44 31.00 -51.79
N LYS A 33 10.69 29.99 -52.29
CA LYS A 33 10.22 28.84 -51.50
C LYS A 33 11.18 27.65 -51.41
N ASP A 34 12.25 27.61 -52.21
CA ASP A 34 13.03 26.36 -52.33
C ASP A 34 14.18 26.20 -51.31
N ALA A 35 14.68 27.29 -50.72
CA ALA A 35 15.74 27.22 -49.69
C ALA A 35 15.18 27.02 -48.27
N SER A 36 14.05 27.66 -47.94
CA SER A 36 13.42 27.53 -46.62
C SER A 36 12.78 26.17 -46.38
N ALA A 37 12.30 25.49 -47.43
CA ALA A 37 11.64 24.19 -47.30
C ALA A 37 12.63 23.04 -47.02
N ARG A 38 13.88 23.15 -47.49
CA ARG A 38 14.93 22.15 -47.20
C ARG A 38 15.48 22.29 -45.78
N ALA A 39 15.74 23.51 -45.31
CA ALA A 39 16.18 23.75 -43.93
C ALA A 39 15.14 23.29 -42.88
N ALA A 40 13.85 23.53 -43.13
CA ALA A 40 12.78 23.09 -42.23
C ALA A 40 12.53 21.56 -42.26
N ALA A 41 12.96 20.87 -43.32
CA ALA A 41 12.87 19.41 -43.41
C ALA A 41 14.06 18.72 -42.71
N GLU A 42 15.25 19.31 -42.77
CA GLU A 42 16.44 18.84 -42.03
C GLU A 42 16.29 18.99 -40.52
N GLU A 43 15.79 20.15 -40.03
CA GLU A 43 15.55 20.36 -38.60
C GLU A 43 14.50 19.41 -38.01
N ARG A 44 13.47 19.05 -38.80
CA ARG A 44 12.46 18.06 -38.37
C ARG A 44 13.02 16.64 -38.32
N HIS A 45 13.96 16.31 -39.20
CA HIS A 45 14.59 15.00 -39.21
C HIS A 45 15.59 14.84 -38.05
N GLU A 46 16.31 15.91 -37.69
CA GLU A 46 17.19 15.95 -36.51
C GLU A 46 16.41 15.93 -35.19
N ALA A 47 15.28 16.65 -35.11
CA ALA A 47 14.39 16.62 -33.94
C ALA A 47 13.75 15.24 -33.73
N ALA A 48 13.35 14.55 -34.81
CA ALA A 48 12.83 13.19 -34.75
C ALA A 48 13.91 12.17 -34.32
N GLN A 49 15.14 12.28 -34.84
CA GLN A 49 16.24 11.39 -34.44
C GLN A 49 16.72 11.62 -33.00
N ARG A 50 16.61 12.86 -32.48
CA ARG A 50 16.92 13.16 -31.07
C ARG A 50 15.81 12.67 -30.11
N ALA A 51 14.56 12.66 -30.57
CA ALA A 51 13.44 12.07 -29.83
C ALA A 51 13.52 10.53 -29.75
N GLU A 52 13.94 9.85 -30.83
CA GLU A 52 14.14 8.39 -30.83
C GLU A 52 15.32 7.95 -29.96
N ARG A 53 16.43 8.71 -29.92
CA ARG A 53 17.57 8.41 -29.01
C ARG A 53 17.28 8.65 -27.53
N SER A 54 16.23 9.41 -27.19
CA SER A 54 15.84 9.66 -25.80
C SER A 54 14.82 8.63 -25.27
N ALA A 55 14.32 7.74 -26.14
CA ALA A 55 13.37 6.68 -25.78
C ALA A 55 14.03 5.35 -25.40
N ASP A 56 15.36 5.23 -25.59
CA ASP A 56 16.11 3.98 -25.42
C ASP A 56 16.87 3.89 -24.08
N GLU A 57 16.88 4.96 -23.28
CA GLU A 57 17.35 4.94 -21.89
C GLU A 57 16.17 4.75 -20.93
N ARG A 58 15.48 3.62 -21.06
CA ARG A 58 14.64 3.12 -19.97
C ARG A 58 15.62 2.52 -18.94
N PRO A 59 15.78 3.09 -17.73
CA PRO A 59 16.66 2.51 -16.74
C PRO A 59 16.27 1.03 -16.55
N PRO A 60 17.25 0.11 -16.48
CA PRO A 60 16.94 -1.30 -16.30
C PRO A 60 16.04 -1.43 -15.08
N ALA A 61 14.90 -2.10 -15.25
CA ALA A 61 13.98 -2.38 -14.17
C ALA A 61 14.81 -2.95 -13.01
N ALA A 62 14.85 -2.20 -11.89
CA ALA A 62 15.52 -2.64 -10.69
C ALA A 62 14.96 -4.02 -10.37
N LYS A 63 15.83 -5.04 -10.31
CA LYS A 63 15.41 -6.37 -9.86
C LYS A 63 14.87 -6.19 -8.45
N GLU A 64 13.56 -6.39 -8.28
CA GLU A 64 12.93 -6.57 -6.98
C GLU A 64 13.66 -7.70 -6.26
N THR A 65 14.59 -7.34 -5.39
CA THR A 65 15.35 -8.26 -4.55
C THR A 65 14.85 -8.15 -3.13
N THR A 66 13.53 -8.12 -2.95
CA THR A 66 12.94 -8.38 -1.64
C THR A 66 13.41 -9.76 -1.21
N ALA A 67 14.10 -9.83 -0.07
CA ALA A 67 14.60 -11.09 0.47
C ALA A 67 13.50 -12.15 0.49
N ALA A 68 13.81 -13.36 0.01
CA ALA A 68 12.86 -14.45 -0.02
C ALA A 68 12.48 -14.85 1.42
N ARG A 69 11.18 -15.07 1.67
CA ARG A 69 10.69 -15.51 2.98
C ARG A 69 11.02 -16.98 3.20
N GLU A 70 11.63 -17.33 4.31
CA GLU A 70 12.07 -18.69 4.62
C GLU A 70 11.19 -19.35 5.70
N PRO A 71 11.10 -20.69 5.75
CA PRO A 71 10.46 -21.38 6.85
C PRO A 71 11.04 -20.94 8.20
N GLY A 72 10.17 -20.63 9.16
CA GLY A 72 10.53 -20.04 10.45
C GLY A 72 10.37 -18.52 10.49
N ASP A 73 10.30 -17.82 9.35
CA ASP A 73 10.04 -16.39 9.32
C ASP A 73 8.63 -16.09 9.84
N TYR A 74 8.50 -15.02 10.61
CA TYR A 74 7.20 -14.54 11.08
C TYR A 74 7.14 -13.02 11.17
N VAL A 75 5.90 -12.52 11.14
CA VAL A 75 5.53 -11.14 11.42
C VAL A 75 4.27 -11.10 12.28
N ALA A 76 4.15 -10.06 13.10
CA ALA A 76 2.94 -9.79 13.86
C ALA A 76 2.48 -8.34 13.65
N TYR A 77 1.21 -8.19 13.29
CA TYR A 77 0.57 -6.89 13.07
C TYR A 77 -0.52 -6.64 14.10
N ARG A 78 -0.55 -5.42 14.63
CA ARG A 78 -1.63 -4.91 15.45
C ARG A 78 -2.55 -4.02 14.62
N PHE A 79 -3.84 -4.31 14.64
CA PHE A 79 -4.88 -3.49 14.02
C PHE A 79 -5.73 -2.82 15.09
N SER A 80 -5.85 -1.50 15.06
CA SER A 80 -6.55 -0.71 16.08
C SER A 80 -7.20 0.53 15.48
N GLY A 81 -7.92 1.30 16.30
CA GLY A 81 -8.68 2.47 15.88
C GLY A 81 -10.18 2.28 16.10
N SER A 82 -10.98 3.29 15.76
CA SER A 82 -12.40 3.30 16.10
C SER A 82 -13.28 2.24 15.39
N PHE A 83 -12.75 1.57 14.35
CA PHE A 83 -13.48 0.52 13.63
C PHE A 83 -13.64 -0.79 14.44
N THR A 84 -12.83 -0.97 15.49
CA THR A 84 -12.90 -2.11 16.42
C THR A 84 -12.89 -1.61 17.87
N LYS A 85 -13.52 -2.36 18.79
CA LYS A 85 -13.54 -2.01 20.22
C LYS A 85 -12.22 -2.31 20.91
N ARG A 86 -11.48 -3.32 20.44
CA ARG A 86 -10.17 -3.74 20.96
C ARG A 86 -9.24 -4.03 19.79
N PRO A 87 -7.92 -3.81 19.96
CA PRO A 87 -6.97 -4.15 18.92
C PRO A 87 -7.03 -5.64 18.54
N LEU A 88 -6.89 -5.93 17.26
CA LEU A 88 -6.70 -7.29 16.74
C LEU A 88 -5.20 -7.54 16.53
N LEU A 89 -4.75 -8.76 16.74
CA LEU A 89 -3.37 -9.19 16.51
C LEU A 89 -3.36 -10.27 15.43
N LEU A 90 -2.78 -9.96 14.26
CA LEU A 90 -2.55 -10.94 13.20
C LEU A 90 -1.09 -11.40 13.25
N THR A 91 -0.86 -12.67 13.49
CA THR A 91 0.45 -13.30 13.31
C THR A 91 0.45 -14.07 12.01
N GLN A 92 1.52 -13.97 11.24
CA GLN A 92 1.78 -14.79 10.07
C GLN A 92 3.14 -15.47 10.23
N ARG A 93 3.20 -16.78 10.01
CA ARG A 93 4.43 -17.56 10.13
C ARG A 93 4.59 -18.49 8.94
N VAL A 94 5.73 -18.44 8.27
CA VAL A 94 6.06 -19.41 7.22
C VAL A 94 6.42 -20.73 7.89
N ILE A 95 5.68 -21.79 7.58
CA ILE A 95 5.93 -23.13 8.12
C ILE A 95 6.57 -24.07 7.11
N ALA A 96 6.41 -23.80 5.81
CA ALA A 96 7.07 -24.54 4.75
C ALA A 96 7.18 -23.71 3.46
N ARG A 97 8.10 -24.13 2.58
CA ARG A 97 8.27 -23.62 1.22
C ARG A 97 8.27 -24.81 0.25
N GLU A 98 7.34 -24.82 -0.68
CA GLU A 98 7.12 -25.87 -1.68
C GLU A 98 7.36 -25.28 -3.07
N GLY A 99 8.64 -25.17 -3.46
CA GLY A 99 9.04 -24.43 -4.66
C GLY A 99 8.69 -22.94 -4.54
N ASP A 100 7.84 -22.44 -5.43
CA ASP A 100 7.34 -21.06 -5.41
C ASP A 100 6.03 -20.90 -4.59
N VAL A 101 5.72 -21.84 -3.70
CA VAL A 101 4.57 -21.76 -2.80
C VAL A 101 5.05 -21.68 -1.36
N LEU A 102 4.60 -20.67 -0.62
CA LEU A 102 4.77 -20.57 0.81
C LEU A 102 3.54 -21.16 1.51
N VAL A 103 3.79 -21.97 2.53
CA VAL A 103 2.77 -22.42 3.46
C VAL A 103 2.90 -21.55 4.70
N VAL A 104 1.84 -20.81 5.02
CA VAL A 104 1.84 -19.80 6.08
C VAL A 104 0.72 -20.11 7.07
N ASP A 105 1.07 -20.23 8.34
CA ASP A 105 0.11 -20.27 9.43
C ASP A 105 -0.21 -18.83 9.84
N MET A 106 -1.49 -18.48 9.70
CA MET A 106 -2.04 -17.19 10.06
C MET A 106 -2.91 -17.36 11.29
N THR A 107 -2.75 -16.48 12.28
CA THR A 107 -3.59 -16.46 13.48
C THR A 107 -4.05 -15.04 13.73
N LEU A 108 -5.37 -14.84 13.77
CA LEU A 108 -6.00 -13.58 14.13
C LEU A 108 -6.58 -13.70 15.54
N GLU A 109 -5.96 -13.03 16.49
CA GLU A 109 -6.45 -12.90 17.87
C GLU A 109 -7.29 -11.62 17.99
N GLY A 110 -8.51 -11.77 18.49
CA GLY A 110 -9.38 -10.67 18.89
C GLY A 110 -9.77 -10.75 20.37
N ASP A 111 -10.84 -10.05 20.75
CA ASP A 111 -11.28 -9.98 22.15
C ASP A 111 -11.80 -11.32 22.70
N LYS A 112 -12.55 -12.05 21.87
CA LYS A 112 -13.29 -13.27 22.29
C LYS A 112 -12.99 -14.49 21.45
N GLU A 113 -12.34 -14.29 20.32
CA GLU A 113 -12.18 -15.30 19.28
C GLU A 113 -10.73 -15.27 18.80
N THR A 114 -10.18 -16.45 18.60
CA THR A 114 -8.93 -16.68 17.90
C THR A 114 -9.25 -17.55 16.71
N GLU A 115 -8.89 -17.08 15.53
CA GLU A 115 -9.07 -17.82 14.28
C GLU A 115 -7.70 -18.12 13.68
N SER A 116 -7.50 -19.38 13.27
CA SER A 116 -6.24 -19.81 12.67
C SER A 116 -6.49 -20.48 11.32
N LEU A 117 -5.75 -20.04 10.31
CA LEU A 117 -5.76 -20.59 8.97
C LEU A 117 -4.36 -21.01 8.56
N ARG A 118 -4.22 -22.13 7.87
CA ARG A 118 -3.06 -22.43 7.05
C ARG A 118 -3.36 -22.01 5.62
N VAL A 119 -2.51 -21.16 5.08
CA VAL A 119 -2.68 -20.54 3.78
C VAL A 119 -1.52 -20.96 2.89
N ARG A 120 -1.84 -21.42 1.68
CA ARG A 120 -0.84 -21.62 0.63
C ARG A 120 -0.86 -20.40 -0.27
N MET A 121 0.28 -19.73 -0.37
CA MET A 121 0.44 -18.46 -1.06
C MET A 121 1.55 -18.58 -2.09
N SER A 122 1.33 -18.05 -3.29
CA SER A 122 2.37 -17.97 -4.31
C SER A 122 3.45 -16.96 -3.91
N ASP A 123 4.71 -17.36 -4.10
CA ASP A 123 5.91 -16.52 -4.03
C ASP A 123 6.60 -16.42 -5.41
N ALA A 124 5.93 -16.92 -6.46
CA ALA A 124 6.43 -16.82 -7.83
C ALA A 124 6.50 -15.35 -8.28
N PRO A 125 7.52 -14.97 -9.09
CA PRO A 125 7.60 -13.64 -9.68
C PRO A 125 6.31 -13.25 -10.42
N GLY A 126 5.79 -12.05 -10.15
CA GLY A 126 4.55 -11.54 -10.76
C GLY A 126 3.24 -12.12 -10.19
N ARG A 127 3.30 -13.11 -9.30
CA ARG A 127 2.15 -13.67 -8.56
C ARG A 127 2.42 -13.76 -7.05
N ARG A 128 3.41 -13.01 -6.56
CA ARG A 128 3.74 -12.98 -5.13
C ARG A 128 2.53 -12.47 -4.35
N GLY A 129 2.16 -13.18 -3.29
CA GLY A 129 1.03 -12.82 -2.44
C GLY A 129 -0.31 -13.42 -2.86
N GLU A 130 -0.40 -14.05 -4.03
CA GLU A 130 -1.65 -14.67 -4.46
C GLU A 130 -2.00 -15.89 -3.60
N ILE A 131 -3.22 -15.93 -3.06
CA ILE A 131 -3.67 -17.03 -2.21
C ILE A 131 -4.20 -18.17 -3.08
N LEU A 132 -3.56 -19.34 -2.97
CA LEU A 132 -3.88 -20.53 -3.75
C LEU A 132 -4.89 -21.43 -3.03
N SER A 133 -4.81 -21.53 -1.71
CA SER A 133 -5.77 -22.28 -0.87
C SER A 133 -5.68 -21.88 0.59
N ALA A 134 -6.73 -22.21 1.36
CA ALA A 134 -6.80 -22.02 2.79
C ALA A 134 -7.41 -23.26 3.47
N ALA A 135 -6.95 -23.55 4.69
CA ALA A 135 -7.48 -24.58 5.57
C ALA A 135 -7.59 -24.01 6.99
N TRP A 136 -8.64 -24.37 7.74
CA TRP A 136 -8.72 -24.07 9.17
C TRP A 136 -7.67 -24.87 9.93
N LEU A 137 -7.06 -24.26 10.94
CA LEU A 137 -6.16 -24.93 11.86
C LEU A 137 -6.83 -25.09 13.21
N ASP A 138 -7.14 -26.34 13.57
CA ASP A 138 -7.64 -26.70 14.90
C ASP A 138 -6.61 -27.58 15.59
N ALA A 139 -5.98 -27.07 16.66
CA ALA A 139 -4.94 -27.79 17.40
C ALA A 139 -3.82 -28.37 16.50
N GLY A 140 -3.46 -27.63 15.44
CA GLY A 140 -2.43 -28.01 14.47
C GLY A 140 -2.90 -28.95 13.35
N ALA A 141 -4.16 -29.40 13.37
CA ALA A 141 -4.75 -30.20 12.29
C ALA A 141 -5.45 -29.31 11.26
N GLU A 142 -5.22 -29.59 9.97
CA GLU A 142 -5.91 -28.91 8.87
C GLU A 142 -7.35 -29.45 8.74
N ARG A 143 -8.33 -28.54 8.71
CA ARG A 143 -9.70 -28.81 8.26
C ARG A 143 -10.01 -28.01 7.00
N PRO A 144 -10.85 -28.53 6.09
CA PRO A 144 -11.20 -27.80 4.87
C PRO A 144 -11.74 -26.39 5.15
N ALA A 145 -11.19 -25.40 4.47
CA ALA A 145 -11.71 -24.03 4.41
C ALA A 145 -11.80 -23.58 2.95
N THR A 146 -12.49 -22.48 2.71
CA THR A 146 -12.57 -21.85 1.38
C THR A 146 -11.71 -20.61 1.35
N LEU A 147 -11.38 -20.11 0.14
CA LEU A 147 -10.75 -18.79 0.00
C LEU A 147 -11.60 -17.68 0.63
N ALA A 148 -12.93 -17.82 0.58
CA ALA A 148 -13.84 -16.89 1.25
C ALA A 148 -13.68 -16.86 2.79
N ALA A 149 -13.21 -17.94 3.41
CA ALA A 149 -12.89 -17.94 4.84
C ALA A 149 -11.64 -17.10 5.14
N TYR A 150 -10.61 -17.20 4.27
CA TYR A 150 -9.45 -16.33 4.32
C TYR A 150 -9.85 -14.86 4.12
N ASP A 151 -10.64 -14.56 3.08
CA ASP A 151 -11.12 -13.20 2.81
C ASP A 151 -11.91 -12.64 3.99
N ALA A 152 -12.77 -13.45 4.61
CA ALA A 152 -13.55 -13.06 5.79
C ALA A 152 -12.67 -12.76 7.00
N MET A 153 -11.60 -13.53 7.22
CA MET A 153 -10.61 -13.27 8.27
C MET A 153 -9.90 -11.93 8.02
N MET A 154 -9.37 -11.71 6.80
CA MET A 154 -8.64 -10.49 6.44
C MET A 154 -9.53 -9.25 6.38
N ALA A 155 -10.81 -9.39 6.05
CA ALA A 155 -11.77 -8.30 6.09
C ALA A 155 -11.93 -7.70 7.50
N LYS A 156 -11.70 -8.50 8.57
CA LYS A 156 -11.75 -8.00 9.96
C LYS A 156 -10.60 -7.05 10.28
N THR A 157 -9.49 -7.12 9.57
CA THR A 157 -8.30 -6.30 9.80
C THR A 157 -8.23 -5.10 8.85
N THR A 158 -9.27 -4.81 8.09
CA THR A 158 -9.21 -3.83 7.01
C THR A 158 -10.25 -2.72 7.20
N LEU A 159 -9.80 -1.48 7.06
CA LEU A 159 -10.66 -0.33 6.79
C LEU A 159 -10.19 0.33 5.49
N ALA A 160 -10.99 0.20 4.43
CA ALA A 160 -10.67 0.80 3.14
C ALA A 160 -11.23 2.22 3.04
N ALA A 161 -10.48 3.11 2.41
CA ALA A 161 -11.02 4.37 1.92
C ALA A 161 -11.86 4.13 0.66
N ASP A 162 -12.93 4.90 0.49
CA ASP A 162 -13.78 4.84 -0.70
C ASP A 162 -13.13 5.54 -1.89
N GLU A 163 -12.41 6.64 -1.62
CA GLU A 163 -11.74 7.46 -2.63
C GLU A 163 -10.34 7.86 -2.14
N ASN A 164 -9.36 7.78 -3.04
CA ASN A 164 -8.05 8.42 -2.87
C ASN A 164 -8.02 9.68 -3.73
N GLU A 165 -8.02 10.85 -3.09
CA GLU A 165 -8.21 12.13 -3.75
C GLU A 165 -6.87 12.73 -4.22
N GLU A 166 -5.84 12.65 -3.38
CA GLU A 166 -4.59 13.40 -3.60
C GLU A 166 -3.45 12.86 -2.73
N VAL A 167 -2.21 12.87 -3.25
CA VAL A 167 -0.99 12.68 -2.45
C VAL A 167 -0.65 14.00 -1.76
N LEU A 168 -0.57 13.99 -0.43
CA LEU A 168 -0.27 15.16 0.38
C LEU A 168 1.23 15.36 0.64
N ALA A 169 1.94 14.26 0.95
CA ALA A 169 3.36 14.30 1.29
C ALA A 169 3.99 12.92 1.14
N SER A 170 5.30 12.89 0.94
CA SER A 170 6.10 11.67 0.95
C SER A 170 7.47 11.95 1.58
N GLU A 171 7.86 11.17 2.58
CA GLU A 171 9.11 11.35 3.34
C GLU A 171 9.74 9.99 3.72
N ALA A 172 11.07 9.92 3.73
CA ALA A 172 11.79 8.75 4.24
C ALA A 172 11.83 8.78 5.77
N VAL A 173 11.55 7.65 6.40
CA VAL A 173 11.51 7.49 7.86
C VAL A 173 12.04 6.12 8.28
N ASP A 174 12.66 6.03 9.46
CA ASP A 174 13.01 4.74 10.07
C ASP A 174 11.93 4.33 11.08
N VAL A 175 11.42 3.11 10.95
CA VAL A 175 10.40 2.55 11.86
C VAL A 175 11.04 1.45 12.70
N GLU A 176 11.01 1.62 14.02
CA GLU A 176 11.55 0.63 14.97
C GLU A 176 10.57 -0.54 15.16
N VAL A 177 11.00 -1.76 14.85
CA VAL A 177 10.21 -2.99 15.01
C VAL A 177 11.09 -4.09 15.59
N GLY A 178 10.65 -4.71 16.70
CA GLY A 178 11.43 -5.76 17.35
C GLY A 178 12.84 -5.33 17.80
N GLY A 179 13.04 -4.02 18.02
CA GLY A 179 14.34 -3.44 18.38
C GLY A 179 15.32 -3.21 17.23
N ALA A 180 14.84 -3.27 15.98
CA ALA A 180 15.63 -2.93 14.80
C ALA A 180 14.89 -1.92 13.90
N PRO A 181 15.58 -0.92 13.35
CA PRO A 181 14.99 0.02 12.41
C PRO A 181 14.67 -0.66 11.07
N ILE A 182 13.57 -0.23 10.46
CA ILE A 182 13.19 -0.56 9.08
C ILE A 182 13.13 0.75 8.29
N PRO A 183 13.99 0.95 7.27
CA PRO A 183 13.89 2.12 6.41
C PRO A 183 12.59 2.04 5.61
N CYS A 184 11.77 3.08 5.72
CA CYS A 184 10.45 3.16 5.11
C CYS A 184 10.27 4.46 4.32
N GLN A 185 9.46 4.39 3.27
CA GLN A 185 8.82 5.54 2.65
C GLN A 185 7.45 5.74 3.27
N LYS A 186 7.25 6.86 3.97
CA LYS A 186 5.96 7.28 4.48
C LYS A 186 5.26 8.14 3.45
N THR A 187 4.08 7.73 3.01
CA THR A 187 3.27 8.52 2.07
C THR A 187 1.93 8.87 2.70
N SER A 188 1.56 10.16 2.64
CA SER A 188 0.28 10.66 3.14
C SER A 188 -0.64 11.02 1.99
N PHE A 189 -1.91 10.67 2.09
CA PHE A 189 -2.94 10.89 1.09
C PHE A 189 -4.17 11.55 1.72
N ARG A 190 -4.84 12.42 0.96
CA ARG A 190 -6.22 12.81 1.26
C ARG A 190 -7.13 11.72 0.74
N VAL A 191 -8.00 11.22 1.61
CA VAL A 191 -8.94 10.15 1.29
C VAL A 191 -10.34 10.48 1.79
N ARG A 192 -11.34 9.75 1.29
CA ARG A 192 -12.72 9.82 1.76
C ARG A 192 -13.18 8.49 2.32
N ILE A 193 -13.88 8.53 3.45
CA ILE A 193 -14.62 7.40 4.03
C ILE A 193 -16.07 7.83 4.25
N GLY A 194 -16.98 7.20 3.54
CA GLY A 194 -18.35 7.63 3.32
C GLY A 194 -18.40 9.06 2.80
N LYS A 195 -18.92 9.97 3.62
CA LYS A 195 -18.99 11.41 3.32
C LYS A 195 -17.93 12.24 4.05
N ARG A 196 -17.00 11.58 4.76
CA ARG A 196 -16.01 12.23 5.62
C ARG A 196 -14.65 12.25 4.94
N LYS A 197 -13.98 13.39 5.00
CA LYS A 197 -12.57 13.50 4.64
C LYS A 197 -11.71 12.91 5.76
N ALA A 198 -10.60 12.34 5.37
CA ALA A 198 -9.59 11.79 6.26
C ALA A 198 -8.21 11.86 5.59
N THR A 199 -7.18 11.59 6.38
CA THR A 199 -5.81 11.41 5.91
C THR A 199 -5.44 9.94 6.07
N LEU A 200 -5.01 9.29 4.99
CA LEU A 200 -4.38 7.98 5.01
C LEU A 200 -2.86 8.18 5.01
N GLN A 201 -2.15 7.48 5.88
CA GLN A 201 -0.71 7.35 5.86
C GLN A 201 -0.36 5.89 5.62
N THR A 202 0.62 5.62 4.77
CA THR A 202 1.18 4.28 4.56
C THR A 202 2.68 4.31 4.82
N LEU A 203 3.23 3.19 5.32
CA LEU A 203 4.65 2.97 5.55
C LEU A 203 5.08 1.77 4.71
N HIS A 204 5.82 2.03 3.64
CA HIS A 204 6.28 1.02 2.70
C HIS A 204 7.80 0.84 2.79
N SER A 205 8.31 -0.37 2.63
CA SER A 205 9.76 -0.63 2.59
C SER A 205 10.06 -1.66 1.51
N ASP A 206 10.98 -1.32 0.59
CA ASP A 206 11.45 -2.23 -0.45
C ASP A 206 12.24 -3.43 0.12
N ASP A 207 12.74 -3.29 1.35
CA ASP A 207 13.49 -4.34 2.06
C ASP A 207 12.57 -5.26 2.88
N PHE A 208 11.25 -5.05 2.85
CA PHE A 208 10.30 -5.78 3.67
C PHE A 208 9.36 -6.67 2.84
N ALA A 209 9.59 -7.99 2.91
CA ALA A 209 8.94 -8.98 2.06
C ALA A 209 7.48 -9.32 2.41
N TRP A 210 6.90 -8.66 3.41
CA TRP A 210 5.55 -8.95 3.92
C TRP A 210 4.50 -7.90 3.55
N GLY A 211 4.88 -6.89 2.75
CA GLY A 211 4.01 -5.81 2.31
C GLY A 211 4.31 -4.51 3.04
N ASP A 212 3.27 -3.75 3.39
CA ASP A 212 3.46 -2.50 4.13
C ASP A 212 3.84 -2.79 5.60
N VAL A 213 4.70 -1.93 6.16
CA VAL A 213 5.12 -1.94 7.57
C VAL A 213 4.03 -1.38 8.47
N GLY A 214 3.20 -0.49 7.93
CA GLY A 214 2.06 0.05 8.65
C GLY A 214 1.20 0.97 7.82
N GLY A 215 0.08 1.38 8.39
CA GLY A 215 -0.79 2.38 7.80
C GLY A 215 -1.78 2.93 8.82
N GLU A 216 -2.18 4.17 8.65
CA GLU A 216 -3.09 4.86 9.56
C GLU A 216 -4.11 5.68 8.77
N ILE A 217 -5.37 5.65 9.19
CA ILE A 217 -6.38 6.57 8.71
C ILE A 217 -6.87 7.43 9.86
N THR A 218 -6.72 8.74 9.73
CA THR A 218 -7.09 9.73 10.75
C THR A 218 -8.12 10.69 10.19
N ALA A 219 -9.23 10.87 10.91
CA ALA A 219 -10.28 11.83 10.56
C ALA A 219 -9.79 13.28 10.76
N GLU A 220 -10.49 14.25 10.16
CA GLU A 220 -10.17 15.68 10.32
C GLU A 220 -10.21 16.17 11.77
N ASP A 221 -10.96 15.49 12.64
CA ASP A 221 -11.02 15.74 14.09
C ASP A 221 -9.83 15.15 14.88
N GLY A 222 -8.84 14.57 14.19
CA GLY A 222 -7.66 13.94 14.79
C GLY A 222 -7.90 12.52 15.32
N ARG A 223 -9.14 12.00 15.24
CA ARG A 223 -9.45 10.64 15.70
C ARG A 223 -8.91 9.60 14.72
N VAL A 224 -8.17 8.64 15.26
CA VAL A 224 -7.68 7.48 14.50
C VAL A 224 -8.84 6.53 14.19
N LEU A 225 -9.20 6.47 12.91
CA LEU A 225 -10.24 5.56 12.40
C LEU A 225 -9.71 4.14 12.29
N TYR A 226 -8.46 4.00 11.85
CA TYR A 226 -7.78 2.74 11.60
C TYR A 226 -6.27 2.92 11.76
N ARG A 227 -5.59 1.91 12.28
CA ARG A 227 -4.14 1.81 12.37
C ARG A 227 -3.73 0.35 12.25
N ALA A 228 -2.89 0.03 11.27
CA ALA A 228 -2.12 -1.20 11.17
C ALA A 228 -0.65 -0.91 11.49
N GLU A 229 -0.06 -1.73 12.34
CA GLU A 229 1.30 -1.54 12.83
C GLU A 229 1.99 -2.90 12.89
N LEU A 230 3.12 -3.05 12.21
CA LEU A 230 4.03 -4.17 12.42
C LEU A 230 4.67 -4.00 13.81
N ILE A 231 4.35 -4.90 14.73
CA ILE A 231 4.83 -4.83 16.12
C ILE A 231 5.97 -5.80 16.41
N ASP A 232 6.11 -6.85 15.60
CA ASP A 232 7.16 -7.85 15.76
C ASP A 232 7.48 -8.52 14.42
N ARG A 233 8.72 -8.97 14.26
CA ARG A 233 9.20 -9.78 13.13
C ARG A 233 10.41 -10.59 13.56
N GLY A 234 10.58 -11.77 12.98
CA GLY A 234 11.75 -12.58 13.28
C GLY A 234 11.83 -13.88 12.50
N HIS A 235 12.74 -14.73 12.94
CA HIS A 235 13.00 -16.05 12.38
C HIS A 235 13.16 -17.08 13.52
N GLY A 236 12.60 -18.28 13.33
CA GLY A 236 12.70 -19.41 14.24
C GLY A 236 11.45 -19.65 15.09
N ASP A 237 11.46 -20.71 15.91
CA ASP A 237 10.28 -21.23 16.62
C ASP A 237 9.79 -20.39 17.80
N ALA A 238 10.46 -19.27 18.11
CA ALA A 238 10.01 -18.38 19.16
C ALA A 238 8.62 -17.82 18.80
N ALA A 239 7.65 -17.98 19.70
CA ALA A 239 6.37 -17.30 19.57
C ALA A 239 6.60 -15.78 19.50
N PRO A 240 5.81 -15.03 18.70
CA PRO A 240 5.95 -13.58 18.64
C PRO A 240 5.87 -13.00 20.05
N GLN A 241 6.78 -12.08 20.36
CA GLN A 241 6.77 -11.43 21.66
C GLN A 241 5.54 -10.52 21.69
N ARG A 242 4.53 -10.88 22.50
CA ARG A 242 3.47 -9.93 22.82
C ARG A 242 4.14 -8.72 23.48
N PRO A 243 3.91 -7.49 22.99
CA PRO A 243 4.39 -6.33 23.70
C PRO A 243 3.80 -6.38 25.11
N SER A 244 4.69 -6.35 26.11
CA SER A 244 4.29 -6.30 27.51
C SER A 244 3.30 -5.16 27.69
N GLN A 245 2.13 -5.44 28.27
CA GLN A 245 1.13 -4.42 28.65
C GLN A 245 1.68 -3.37 29.64
N ALA A 246 2.94 -3.48 30.07
CA ALA A 246 3.57 -2.61 31.05
C ALA A 246 3.95 -1.19 30.55
N ALA A 247 3.73 -0.83 29.28
CA ALA A 247 3.97 0.54 28.78
C ALA A 247 2.68 1.38 28.65
N GLY A 248 1.55 0.93 29.21
CA GLY A 248 0.27 1.63 29.18
C GLY A 248 0.03 2.66 30.29
N ASP A 249 0.89 2.73 31.31
CA ASP A 249 0.69 3.61 32.49
C ASP A 249 1.71 4.77 32.59
N ALA A 250 2.34 5.16 31.48
CA ALA A 250 3.05 6.43 31.40
C ALA A 250 2.04 7.57 31.17
N ALA A 251 1.36 7.96 32.25
CA ALA A 251 0.70 9.25 32.48
C ALA A 251 0.19 9.97 31.21
N MET A 252 -1.05 9.67 30.84
CA MET A 252 -1.88 10.62 30.11
C MET A 252 -2.02 11.87 30.99
N ARG A 253 -1.13 12.85 30.80
CA ARG A 253 -1.30 14.19 31.37
C ARG A 253 -2.62 14.71 30.82
N PRO A 254 -3.60 15.08 31.67
CA PRO A 254 -4.78 15.76 31.16
C PRO A 254 -4.30 17.04 30.48
N ALA A 255 -4.68 17.22 29.22
CA ALA A 255 -4.55 18.50 28.56
C ALA A 255 -5.34 19.51 29.40
N THR A 256 -4.63 20.42 30.07
CA THR A 256 -5.23 21.56 30.73
C THR A 256 -5.97 22.37 29.67
N VAL A 257 -7.29 22.31 29.69
CA VAL A 257 -8.14 23.18 28.90
C VAL A 257 -7.95 24.58 29.46
N ALA A 258 -7.36 25.49 28.69
CA ALA A 258 -7.48 26.90 28.95
C ALA A 258 -8.96 27.28 28.79
N GLN A 259 -9.63 27.58 29.89
CA GLN A 259 -10.91 28.29 29.85
C GLN A 259 -10.62 29.66 29.23
N SER A 260 -11.12 29.89 28.02
CA SER A 260 -11.27 31.24 27.49
C SER A 260 -12.54 31.83 28.08
N ASP A 261 -12.39 32.86 28.89
CA ASP A 261 -13.47 33.76 29.27
C ASP A 261 -14.05 34.38 27.99
N TYR A 262 -15.30 34.05 27.69
CA TYR A 262 -16.16 34.86 26.84
C TYR A 262 -17.43 35.13 27.65
N GLU A 263 -17.47 36.34 28.22
CA GLU A 263 -18.68 36.97 28.73
C GLU A 263 -19.60 37.33 27.56
N ASP A 264 -20.89 36.98 27.69
CA ASP A 264 -22.04 37.89 27.54
C ASP A 264 -23.30 37.23 28.11
#